data_AF-A0A259EYX7-F1
#
_entry.id   AF-A0A259EYX7-F1
#
_cell.length_a   1.000
_cell.length_b   1.000
_cell.length_c   1.000
_cell.angle_alpha   90.00
_cell.angle_beta   90.00
_cell.angle_gamma   90.00
#
_symmetry.space_group_name_H-M   'P 1'
#
loop_
_entity.id
_entity.type
_entity.pdbx_description
1 polymer ?
#
loop_
_entity_poly.entity_id
_entity_poly.type
_entity_poly.pdbx_seq_one_letter_code
_entity_poly.pdbx_strand_id
1 'polypeptide(L)'
;MLGSAQLAALSNAKNFVLRSYSSIDLYGNVNLGQVGTGSFTFDSAGLVGHDVGGASAPVDLSASTITLQNLSGTALAPTAPGTGTLTLNADKLVLAESGTAGFTLGGFQQVDVQAKEVSLQGGGTLTVASDLAIETARIAAGTGLADQKIKAYDDSQQVWHDIKLTQPVLAPGASAPTFAAAPLPGGKLKIDASAVDFGSSIDLQSGRLEFVAHGTAATDGVTLKTGSSIDLSSYEKTFAQGSANLTESASAGRFTMSSDNGSVDAQSGSSIDLQGGAAGGDAGVLTVAAANGTVSLDGTLLASAAVGKSGSANIDAKDLANFSALNSKLETARFGERRYMRARTGNVEVAATDTVTAQAVQVVAD
;
A
#
# COMPACT_ATOMS: atom_id res chain seq x y z
N MET A 1 5.12 29.31 -18.31
CA MET A 1 6.38 28.96 -17.63
C MET A 1 6.58 29.89 -16.45
N LEU A 2 6.78 29.34 -15.25
CA LEU A 2 7.22 30.10 -14.08
C LEU A 2 8.74 29.98 -14.00
N GLY A 3 9.45 31.10 -14.03
CA GLY A 3 10.90 31.12 -13.86
C GLY A 3 11.31 30.95 -12.40
N SER A 4 12.59 30.67 -12.17
CA SER A 4 13.17 30.43 -10.83
C SER A 4 12.88 31.55 -9.82
N ALA A 5 12.87 32.82 -10.24
CA ALA A 5 12.54 33.94 -9.37
C ALA A 5 11.07 33.97 -8.90
N GLN A 6 10.15 33.52 -9.75
CA GLN A 6 8.71 33.42 -9.41
C GLN A 6 8.47 32.20 -8.52
N LEU A 7 9.22 31.12 -8.73
CA LEU A 7 9.18 29.92 -7.89
C LEU A 7 9.75 30.19 -6.49
N ALA A 8 10.83 30.98 -6.40
CA ALA A 8 11.38 31.45 -5.13
C ALA A 8 10.43 32.40 -4.39
N ALA A 9 9.56 33.15 -5.08
CA ALA A 9 8.52 33.93 -4.43
C ALA A 9 7.40 33.03 -3.87
N LEU A 10 7.13 31.90 -4.52
CA LEU A 10 6.14 30.90 -4.10
C LEU A 10 6.64 29.99 -2.96
N SER A 11 7.94 29.92 -2.69
CA SER A 11 8.45 29.13 -1.55
C SER A 11 7.97 29.65 -0.19
N ASN A 12 7.55 30.92 -0.11
CA ASN A 12 6.91 31.52 1.07
C ASN A 12 5.38 31.37 1.08
N ALA A 13 4.78 30.82 0.02
CA ALA A 13 3.34 30.65 -0.07
C ALA A 13 2.87 29.56 0.88
N LYS A 14 1.93 29.90 1.77
CA LYS A 14 1.35 28.92 2.69
C LYS A 14 0.33 28.01 2.02
N ASN A 15 -0.37 28.46 0.99
CA ASN A 15 -1.35 27.60 0.31
C ASN A 15 -1.31 27.90 -1.18
N PHE A 16 -1.25 26.88 -2.00
CA PHE A 16 -1.27 27.05 -3.44
C PHE A 16 -1.84 25.83 -4.16
N VAL A 17 -2.60 26.11 -5.22
CA VAL A 17 -3.17 25.12 -6.12
C VAL A 17 -2.58 25.36 -7.51
N LEU A 18 -1.85 24.37 -8.02
CA LEU A 18 -1.48 24.30 -9.43
C LEU A 18 -2.51 23.47 -10.16
N ARG A 19 -3.21 24.09 -11.09
CA ARG A 19 -4.13 23.38 -11.98
C ARG A 19 -3.61 23.43 -13.41
N SER A 20 -3.54 22.25 -14.03
CA SER A 20 -3.30 22.08 -15.46
C SER A 20 -4.34 21.12 -16.03
N TYR A 21 -4.75 21.34 -17.28
CA TYR A 21 -5.62 20.41 -18.01
C TYR A 21 -4.83 19.33 -18.76
N SER A 22 -3.50 19.30 -18.57
CA SER A 22 -2.58 18.31 -19.15
C SER A 22 -1.52 17.97 -18.09
N SER A 23 -0.24 18.16 -18.36
CA SER A 23 0.84 18.00 -17.38
C SER A 23 1.16 19.29 -16.63
N ILE A 24 1.87 19.14 -15.51
CA ILE A 24 2.71 20.17 -14.93
C ILE A 24 4.16 19.77 -15.21
N ASP A 25 4.82 20.53 -16.08
CA ASP A 25 6.20 20.25 -16.48
C ASP A 25 7.20 20.98 -15.57
N LEU A 26 8.19 20.24 -15.09
CA LEU A 26 9.24 20.66 -14.17
C LEU A 26 10.58 20.60 -14.93
N TYR A 27 11.27 21.74 -15.05
CA TYR A 27 12.50 21.85 -15.83
C TYR A 27 13.71 22.10 -14.94
N GLY A 28 14.73 21.24 -15.03
CA GLY A 28 15.94 21.33 -14.24
C GLY A 28 15.68 21.27 -12.73
N ASN A 29 16.48 22.01 -11.94
CA ASN A 29 16.35 22.05 -10.48
C ASN A 29 15.07 22.81 -10.08
N VAL A 30 14.22 22.14 -9.31
CA VAL A 30 13.03 22.77 -8.71
C VAL A 30 13.07 22.52 -7.21
N ASN A 31 13.07 23.59 -6.43
CA ASN A 31 12.87 23.50 -4.98
C ASN A 31 11.70 24.42 -4.62
N LEU A 32 10.61 23.83 -4.15
CA LEU A 32 9.38 24.56 -3.85
C LEU A 32 8.86 24.20 -2.45
N GLY A 33 8.64 25.25 -1.65
CA GLY A 33 8.03 25.16 -0.33
C GLY A 33 8.99 24.75 0.78
N GLN A 34 8.42 24.43 1.95
CA GLN A 34 9.13 24.08 3.18
C GLN A 34 8.31 23.05 3.97
N VAL A 35 8.99 22.03 4.50
CA VAL A 35 8.37 20.96 5.30
C VAL A 35 7.67 21.54 6.52
N GLY A 36 6.50 20.98 6.87
CA GLY A 36 5.75 21.40 8.06
C GLY A 36 5.03 22.74 7.91
N THR A 37 5.04 23.34 6.71
CA THR A 37 4.28 24.56 6.43
C THR A 37 3.44 24.40 5.18
N GLY A 38 2.19 24.86 5.27
CA GLY A 38 1.34 25.07 4.12
C GLY A 38 0.77 23.82 3.43
N SER A 39 -0.06 24.07 2.40
CA SER A 39 -0.75 23.04 1.62
C SER A 39 -0.58 23.29 0.12
N PHE A 40 -0.05 22.28 -0.58
CA PHE A 40 0.12 22.29 -2.03
C PHE A 40 -0.83 21.28 -2.67
N THR A 41 -1.62 21.74 -3.63
CA THR A 41 -2.48 20.86 -4.44
C THR A 41 -2.02 20.91 -5.89
N PHE A 42 -1.73 19.74 -6.45
CA PHE A 42 -1.44 19.55 -7.85
C PHE A 42 -2.64 18.87 -8.50
N ASP A 43 -3.36 19.61 -9.36
CA ASP A 43 -4.55 19.18 -10.07
C ASP A 43 -4.25 19.10 -11.56
N SER A 44 -3.84 17.93 -12.02
CA SER A 44 -3.37 17.72 -13.41
C SER A 44 -3.35 16.24 -13.76
N ALA A 45 -3.07 15.92 -15.02
CA ALA A 45 -2.80 14.53 -15.45
C ALA A 45 -1.51 13.97 -14.82
N GLY A 46 -0.58 14.83 -14.40
CA GLY A 46 0.66 14.38 -13.78
C GLY A 46 1.75 15.44 -13.67
N LEU A 47 2.81 15.10 -12.95
CA LEU A 47 4.06 15.87 -12.89
C LEU A 47 5.08 15.23 -13.83
N VAL A 48 5.70 16.04 -14.68
CA VAL A 48 6.67 15.57 -15.68
C VAL A 48 8.00 16.29 -15.52
N GLY A 49 9.06 15.52 -15.27
CA GLY A 49 10.43 16.03 -15.29
C GLY A 49 10.98 16.16 -16.70
N HIS A 50 11.55 17.32 -17.03
CA HIS A 50 12.33 17.58 -18.24
C HIS A 50 13.71 18.13 -17.86
N ASP A 51 14.76 17.64 -18.51
CA ASP A 51 16.16 18.04 -18.23
C ASP A 51 16.56 17.90 -16.75
N VAL A 52 15.95 16.95 -16.05
CA VAL A 52 16.26 16.61 -14.65
C VAL A 52 17.45 15.63 -14.67
N GLY A 53 18.66 16.19 -14.61
CA GLY A 53 19.93 15.46 -14.75
C GLY A 53 20.58 15.06 -13.42
N GLY A 54 20.52 13.77 -13.06
CA GLY A 54 21.25 13.18 -11.93
C GLY A 54 21.07 13.89 -10.58
N ALA A 55 21.96 13.61 -9.62
CA ALA A 55 21.94 14.25 -8.28
C ALA A 55 22.18 15.77 -8.29
N SER A 56 22.51 16.36 -9.45
CA SER A 56 22.79 17.79 -9.60
C SER A 56 21.56 18.63 -9.93
N ALA A 57 20.42 18.00 -10.25
CA ALA A 57 19.18 18.69 -10.57
C ALA A 57 17.92 18.05 -9.95
N PRO A 58 17.82 17.92 -8.61
CA PRO A 58 16.64 17.33 -7.98
C PRO A 58 15.41 18.23 -8.14
N VAL A 59 14.23 17.60 -8.12
CA VAL A 59 12.95 18.30 -7.93
C VAL A 59 12.43 17.98 -6.53
N ASP A 60 12.49 18.96 -5.64
CA ASP A 60 12.02 18.85 -4.25
C ASP A 60 10.75 19.69 -4.05
N LEU A 61 9.65 19.03 -3.73
CA LEU A 61 8.37 19.65 -3.41
C LEU A 61 8.06 19.39 -1.94
N SER A 62 8.01 20.46 -1.13
CA SER A 62 7.89 20.38 0.33
C SER A 62 6.71 21.19 0.86
N ALA A 63 5.83 20.58 1.66
CA ALA A 63 4.73 21.27 2.34
C ALA A 63 4.35 20.56 3.65
N SER A 64 3.38 21.06 4.41
CA SER A 64 2.74 20.24 5.46
C SER A 64 1.80 19.23 4.83
N THR A 65 1.00 19.64 3.84
CA THR A 65 0.16 18.73 3.05
C THR A 65 0.46 18.87 1.56
N ILE A 66 0.69 17.75 0.89
CA ILE A 66 0.74 17.67 -0.57
C ILE A 66 -0.46 16.85 -1.02
N THR A 67 -1.26 17.38 -1.94
CA THR A 67 -2.41 16.69 -2.54
C THR A 67 -2.15 16.48 -4.02
N LEU A 68 -2.25 15.22 -4.46
CA LEU A 68 -2.20 14.84 -5.87
C LEU A 68 -3.62 14.48 -6.31
N GLN A 69 -4.14 15.18 -7.32
CA GLN A 69 -5.49 14.97 -7.84
C GLN A 69 -5.52 15.19 -9.36
N ASN A 70 -6.53 14.61 -10.02
CA ASN A 70 -6.79 14.87 -11.43
C ASN A 70 -8.29 15.04 -11.66
N LEU A 71 -8.80 16.23 -11.38
CA LEU A 71 -10.23 16.52 -11.54
C LEU A 71 -10.61 16.76 -13.01
N SER A 72 -9.61 16.98 -13.88
CA SER A 72 -9.83 17.10 -15.32
C SER A 72 -10.17 15.77 -15.97
N GLY A 73 -9.76 14.65 -15.37
CA GLY A 73 -9.89 13.30 -15.94
C GLY A 73 -9.07 13.09 -17.22
N THR A 74 -8.09 13.95 -17.48
CA THR A 74 -7.23 13.86 -18.67
C THR A 74 -6.10 12.89 -18.40
N ALA A 75 -5.86 11.94 -19.31
CA ALA A 75 -4.72 11.03 -19.20
C ALA A 75 -3.43 11.73 -19.63
N LEU A 76 -2.33 11.45 -18.93
CA LEU A 76 -1.01 11.90 -19.34
C LEU A 76 -0.52 11.04 -20.50
N ALA A 77 0.04 11.67 -21.55
CA ALA A 77 0.72 10.93 -22.60
C ALA A 77 1.99 10.24 -22.04
N PRO A 78 2.38 9.05 -22.53
CA PRO A 78 3.60 8.41 -22.07
C PRO A 78 4.82 9.34 -22.22
N THR A 79 5.58 9.46 -21.14
CA THR A 79 6.80 10.28 -21.07
C THR A 79 8.01 9.36 -21.03
N ALA A 80 9.07 9.69 -21.78
CA ALA A 80 10.32 8.94 -21.68
C ALA A 80 10.87 9.00 -20.23
N PRO A 81 11.55 7.95 -19.76
CA PRO A 81 12.17 7.96 -18.44
C PRO A 81 13.24 9.06 -18.38
N GLY A 82 13.28 9.75 -17.23
CA GLY A 82 14.31 10.75 -16.95
C GLY A 82 15.50 10.14 -16.21
N THR A 83 16.45 11.00 -15.85
CA THR A 83 17.66 10.59 -15.10
C THR A 83 17.74 11.18 -13.69
N GLY A 84 16.71 11.91 -13.27
CA GLY A 84 16.70 12.66 -12.02
C GLY A 84 15.71 12.12 -11.00
N THR A 85 15.69 12.73 -9.83
CA THR A 85 14.84 12.33 -8.70
C THR A 85 13.76 13.39 -8.44
N LEU A 86 12.53 12.93 -8.21
CA LEU A 86 11.45 13.73 -7.62
C LEU A 86 11.31 13.37 -6.15
N THR A 87 11.44 14.35 -5.26
CA THR A 87 11.17 14.22 -3.83
C THR A 87 9.87 14.94 -3.47
N LEU A 88 8.91 14.21 -2.89
CA LEU A 88 7.73 14.78 -2.25
C LEU A 88 7.89 14.69 -0.74
N ASN A 89 8.04 15.82 -0.06
CA ASN A 89 8.22 15.88 1.39
C ASN A 89 7.02 16.55 2.08
N ALA A 90 6.30 15.80 2.89
CA ALA A 90 5.09 16.28 3.56
C ALA A 90 4.92 15.75 4.98
N ASP A 91 4.11 16.41 5.81
CA ASP A 91 3.53 15.70 6.96
C ASP A 91 2.48 14.70 6.45
N LYS A 92 1.66 15.14 5.48
CA LYS A 92 0.59 14.35 4.90
C LYS A 92 0.63 14.41 3.36
N LEU A 93 0.83 13.26 2.72
CA LEU A 93 0.56 13.11 1.29
C LEU A 93 -0.88 12.64 1.12
N VAL A 94 -1.67 13.34 0.33
CA VAL A 94 -3.05 12.95 -0.02
C VAL A 94 -3.06 12.47 -1.45
N LEU A 95 -3.42 11.20 -1.64
CA LEU A 95 -3.83 10.67 -2.93
C LEU A 95 -5.34 10.92 -3.02
N ALA A 96 -5.74 11.93 -3.78
CA ALA A 96 -7.13 12.33 -3.91
C ALA A 96 -7.75 11.76 -5.20
N GLU A 97 -8.99 12.17 -5.47
CA GLU A 97 -9.74 11.78 -6.66
C GLU A 97 -8.94 12.08 -7.94
N SER A 98 -8.71 11.04 -8.74
CA SER A 98 -8.09 11.17 -10.07
C SER A 98 -8.82 10.37 -11.15
N GLY A 99 -9.97 9.77 -10.80
CA GLY A 99 -10.79 9.01 -11.73
C GLY A 99 -10.02 7.88 -12.43
N THR A 100 -10.48 7.51 -13.63
CA THR A 100 -9.87 6.42 -14.41
C THR A 100 -8.57 6.82 -15.11
N ALA A 101 -8.35 8.11 -15.34
CA ALA A 101 -7.13 8.63 -15.96
C ALA A 101 -5.94 8.64 -15.01
N GLY A 102 -6.20 8.71 -13.70
CA GLY A 102 -5.17 8.68 -12.67
C GLY A 102 -4.34 9.96 -12.62
N PHE A 103 -3.26 9.91 -11.84
CA PHE A 103 -2.24 10.93 -11.72
C PHE A 103 -0.89 10.27 -11.97
N THR A 104 -0.10 10.79 -12.91
CA THR A 104 1.17 10.17 -13.31
C THR A 104 2.38 10.99 -12.87
N LEU A 105 3.40 10.34 -12.33
CA LEU A 105 4.73 10.90 -12.10
C LEU A 105 5.67 10.30 -13.15
N GLY A 106 6.17 11.13 -14.05
CA GLY A 106 6.99 10.69 -15.20
C GLY A 106 8.17 11.61 -15.46
N GLY A 107 9.14 11.13 -16.26
CA GLY A 107 10.37 11.91 -16.53
C GLY A 107 11.37 11.91 -15.36
N PHE A 108 11.31 10.91 -14.48
CA PHE A 108 12.24 10.70 -13.38
C PHE A 108 12.82 9.27 -13.44
N GLN A 109 14.01 9.07 -12.87
CA GLN A 109 14.58 7.74 -12.63
C GLN A 109 14.12 7.17 -11.28
N GLN A 110 13.81 8.04 -10.32
CA GLN A 110 13.41 7.68 -8.97
C GLN A 110 12.37 8.69 -8.49
N VAL A 111 11.35 8.20 -7.78
CA VAL A 111 10.44 9.03 -7.01
C VAL A 111 10.53 8.66 -5.55
N ASP A 112 10.82 9.66 -4.71
CA ASP A 112 10.92 9.51 -3.27
C ASP A 112 9.78 10.28 -2.60
N VAL A 113 8.96 9.58 -1.83
CA VAL A 113 7.91 10.16 -0.99
C VAL A 113 8.34 10.05 0.45
N GLN A 114 8.45 11.18 1.13
CA GLN A 114 8.69 11.27 2.57
C GLN A 114 7.44 11.90 3.21
N ALA A 115 6.63 11.09 3.88
CA ALA A 115 5.39 11.56 4.48
C ALA A 115 5.14 10.91 5.84
N LYS A 116 4.75 11.67 6.88
CA LYS A 116 4.32 11.01 8.14
C LYS A 116 3.11 10.11 7.88
N GLU A 117 2.18 10.57 7.05
CA GLU A 117 0.99 9.83 6.64
C GLU A 117 0.75 9.93 5.13
N VAL A 118 0.42 8.80 4.50
CA VAL A 118 -0.22 8.78 3.17
C VAL A 118 -1.71 8.53 3.35
N SER A 119 -2.54 9.50 2.94
CA SER A 119 -3.99 9.47 3.08
C SER A 119 -4.65 9.18 1.73
N LEU A 120 -5.39 8.08 1.68
CA LEU A 120 -6.13 7.64 0.50
C LEU A 120 -7.51 8.29 0.50
N GLN A 121 -7.87 9.06 -0.53
CA GLN A 121 -9.15 9.75 -0.63
C GLN A 121 -9.71 9.64 -2.04
N GLY A 122 -11.02 9.45 -2.17
CA GLY A 122 -11.65 9.25 -3.47
C GLY A 122 -11.14 8.01 -4.21
N GLY A 123 -11.41 7.96 -5.51
CA GLY A 123 -10.97 6.91 -6.42
C GLY A 123 -9.86 7.36 -7.35
N GLY A 124 -8.93 6.46 -7.69
CA GLY A 124 -7.92 6.76 -8.70
C GLY A 124 -6.71 5.84 -8.76
N THR A 125 -5.75 6.24 -9.59
CA THR A 125 -4.48 5.53 -9.74
C THR A 125 -3.33 6.53 -9.75
N LEU A 126 -2.40 6.42 -8.81
CA LEU A 126 -1.08 7.02 -8.91
C LEU A 126 -0.20 6.10 -9.75
N THR A 127 0.22 6.56 -10.93
CA THR A 127 1.21 5.86 -11.76
C THR A 127 2.58 6.51 -11.61
N VAL A 128 3.62 5.73 -11.37
CA VAL A 128 5.00 6.19 -11.32
C VAL A 128 5.78 5.45 -12.40
N ALA A 129 6.32 6.16 -13.38
CA ALA A 129 7.07 5.57 -14.50
C ALA A 129 8.55 5.32 -14.15
N SER A 130 8.81 4.89 -12.91
CA SER A 130 10.13 4.63 -12.35
C SER A 130 10.02 3.87 -11.03
N ASP A 131 11.16 3.59 -10.39
CA ASP A 131 11.19 3.08 -9.03
C ASP A 131 10.59 4.11 -8.05
N LEU A 132 9.87 3.61 -7.05
CA LEU A 132 9.15 4.40 -6.06
C LEU A 132 9.55 3.97 -4.64
N ALA A 133 10.12 4.90 -3.89
CA ALA A 133 10.33 4.73 -2.46
C ALA A 133 9.33 5.60 -1.67
N ILE A 134 8.61 4.98 -0.73
CA ILE A 134 7.69 5.68 0.18
C ILE A 134 8.18 5.46 1.62
N GLU A 135 8.76 6.48 2.21
CA GLU A 135 9.01 6.54 3.64
C GLU A 135 7.79 7.13 4.34
N THR A 136 7.03 6.26 5.03
CA THR A 136 5.85 6.70 5.78
C THR A 136 5.59 5.87 7.02
N ALA A 137 5.05 6.51 8.06
CA ALA A 137 4.69 5.81 9.29
C ALA A 137 3.35 5.09 9.17
N ARG A 138 2.44 5.61 8.32
CA ARG A 138 1.10 5.04 8.12
C ARG A 138 0.54 5.40 6.74
N ILE A 139 -0.07 4.42 6.10
CA ILE A 139 -1.03 4.61 5.00
C ILE A 139 -2.43 4.35 5.55
N ALA A 140 -3.36 5.28 5.35
CA ALA A 140 -4.69 5.17 5.90
C ALA A 140 -5.77 5.67 4.94
N ALA A 141 -6.95 5.05 5.02
CA ALA A 141 -8.12 5.58 4.35
C ALA A 141 -8.56 6.90 4.98
N GLY A 142 -8.64 7.92 4.14
CA GLY A 142 -9.21 9.24 4.44
C GLY A 142 -10.63 9.36 3.92
N THR A 143 -11.06 10.61 3.74
CA THR A 143 -12.43 10.95 3.31
C THR A 143 -12.74 10.54 1.87
N GLY A 144 -14.03 10.32 1.57
CA GLY A 144 -14.52 10.20 0.19
C GLY A 144 -14.47 8.80 -0.42
N LEU A 145 -14.62 7.73 0.38
CA LEU A 145 -14.54 6.33 -0.07
C LEU A 145 -13.23 6.01 -0.79
N ALA A 146 -12.17 5.77 -0.02
CA ALA A 146 -10.85 5.45 -0.57
C ALA A 146 -10.90 4.20 -1.48
N ASP A 147 -10.62 4.38 -2.76
CA ASP A 147 -10.47 3.32 -3.76
C ASP A 147 -9.25 3.64 -4.64
N GLN A 148 -8.06 3.43 -4.07
CA GLN A 148 -6.82 3.90 -4.67
C GLN A 148 -5.95 2.75 -5.19
N LYS A 149 -5.25 3.03 -6.29
CA LYS A 149 -4.20 2.18 -6.83
C LYS A 149 -2.88 2.94 -6.89
N ILE A 150 -1.78 2.28 -6.56
CA ILE A 150 -0.41 2.75 -6.80
C ILE A 150 0.22 1.77 -7.78
N LYS A 151 0.72 2.27 -8.91
CA LYS A 151 1.27 1.46 -10.00
C LYS A 151 2.67 1.99 -10.35
N ALA A 152 3.72 1.19 -10.18
CA ALA A 152 5.06 1.52 -10.66
C ALA A 152 5.29 0.86 -12.02
N TYR A 153 4.97 1.59 -13.08
CA TYR A 153 4.98 1.08 -14.46
C TYR A 153 5.30 2.20 -15.44
N ASP A 154 6.29 1.98 -16.30
CA ASP A 154 6.60 2.84 -17.43
C ASP A 154 5.80 2.38 -18.66
N ASP A 155 4.73 3.11 -18.98
CA ASP A 155 3.90 2.86 -20.16
C ASP A 155 4.66 3.09 -21.48
N SER A 156 5.73 3.89 -21.50
CA SER A 156 6.57 4.13 -22.69
C SER A 156 7.45 2.92 -23.01
N GLN A 157 8.05 2.31 -21.98
CA GLN A 157 8.94 1.14 -22.13
C GLN A 157 8.22 -0.20 -21.92
N GLN A 158 7.00 -0.18 -21.40
CA GLN A 158 6.22 -1.36 -20.99
C GLN A 158 6.92 -2.19 -19.91
N VAL A 159 7.53 -1.52 -18.93
CA VAL A 159 8.35 -2.13 -17.87
C VAL A 159 7.76 -1.84 -16.49
N TRP A 160 7.76 -2.86 -15.62
CA TRP A 160 7.41 -2.75 -14.21
C TRP A 160 8.62 -2.32 -13.38
N HIS A 161 8.38 -1.49 -12.37
CA HIS A 161 9.39 -0.93 -11.47
C HIS A 161 9.10 -1.27 -10.01
N ASP A 162 10.11 -1.16 -9.16
CA ASP A 162 10.01 -1.59 -7.77
C ASP A 162 9.27 -0.55 -6.93
N ILE A 163 8.46 -1.03 -5.97
CA ILE A 163 7.90 -0.20 -4.92
C ILE A 163 8.45 -0.65 -3.58
N LYS A 164 9.12 0.26 -2.89
CA LYS A 164 9.63 0.06 -1.54
C LYS A 164 8.94 0.98 -0.56
N LEU A 165 8.38 0.43 0.50
CA LEU A 165 7.77 1.19 1.58
C LEU A 165 8.55 0.95 2.87
N THR A 166 8.91 2.01 3.58
CA THR A 166 9.65 1.92 4.84
C THR A 166 9.05 2.85 5.89
N GLN A 167 9.18 2.49 7.16
CA GLN A 167 8.92 3.42 8.24
C GLN A 167 10.03 4.47 8.33
N PRO A 168 9.70 5.73 8.70
CA PRO A 168 10.70 6.72 9.01
C PRO A 168 11.52 6.30 10.23
N VAL A 169 12.84 6.49 10.16
CA VAL A 169 13.74 6.17 11.27
C VAL A 169 13.53 7.18 12.40
N LEU A 170 12.89 6.73 13.48
CA LEU A 170 12.72 7.55 14.68
C LEU A 170 14.06 7.65 15.42
N ALA A 171 14.42 8.88 15.83
CA ALA A 171 15.57 9.10 16.69
C ALA A 171 15.38 8.37 18.05
N PRO A 172 16.46 7.91 18.71
CA PRO A 172 16.35 7.30 20.03
C PRO A 172 15.59 8.20 21.03
N GLY A 173 14.53 7.67 21.62
CA GLY A 173 13.66 8.41 22.56
C GLY A 173 12.57 9.26 21.90
N ALA A 174 12.46 9.28 20.57
CA ALA A 174 11.33 9.90 19.88
C ALA A 174 10.07 9.04 20.05
N SER A 175 8.94 9.70 20.31
CA SER A 175 7.63 9.03 20.32
C SER A 175 7.17 8.73 18.89
N ALA A 176 6.33 7.71 18.74
CA ALA A 176 5.65 7.43 17.49
C ALA A 176 4.90 8.69 17.00
N PRO A 177 4.84 8.92 15.67
CA PRO A 177 4.15 10.08 15.13
C PRO A 177 2.67 10.04 15.54
N THR A 178 2.15 11.20 15.94
CA THR A 178 0.72 11.37 16.18
C THR A 178 0.03 11.78 14.88
N PHE A 179 -1.17 11.23 14.66
CA PHE A 179 -1.96 11.49 13.47
C PHE A 179 -3.16 12.37 13.81
N ALA A 180 -3.46 13.34 12.94
CA ALA A 180 -4.52 14.31 13.20
C ALA A 180 -5.94 13.73 13.10
N ALA A 181 -6.12 12.67 12.31
CA ALA A 181 -7.41 12.02 12.09
C ALA A 181 -7.32 10.51 12.30
N ALA A 182 -8.40 9.95 12.84
CA ALA A 182 -8.62 8.52 12.82
C ALA A 182 -8.89 8.07 11.38
N PRO A 183 -8.31 6.94 10.94
CA PRO A 183 -8.62 6.35 9.65
C PRO A 183 -10.11 6.04 9.50
N LEU A 184 -10.61 6.16 8.28
CA LEU A 184 -11.98 5.77 7.94
C LEU A 184 -12.01 4.31 7.50
N PRO A 185 -13.06 3.55 7.85
CA PRO A 185 -13.15 2.14 7.47
C PRO A 185 -13.50 1.96 6.00
N GLY A 186 -13.33 0.74 5.49
CA GLY A 186 -13.80 0.32 4.17
C GLY A 186 -12.96 0.79 2.99
N GLY A 187 -11.78 1.35 3.25
CA GLY A 187 -10.86 1.78 2.20
C GLY A 187 -10.27 0.63 1.40
N LYS A 188 -9.88 0.91 0.16
CA LYS A 188 -9.22 -0.04 -0.73
C LYS A 188 -7.92 0.54 -1.23
N LEU A 189 -6.89 -0.31 -1.23
CA LEU A 189 -5.60 -0.01 -1.79
C LEU A 189 -5.10 -1.19 -2.60
N LYS A 190 -4.66 -0.92 -3.83
CA LYS A 190 -3.90 -1.87 -4.64
C LYS A 190 -2.50 -1.30 -4.94
N ILE A 191 -1.46 -2.11 -4.79
CA ILE A 191 -0.09 -1.78 -5.17
C ILE A 191 0.37 -2.78 -6.24
N ASP A 192 0.69 -2.28 -7.43
CA ASP A 192 1.24 -3.05 -8.55
C ASP A 192 2.68 -2.57 -8.86
N ALA A 193 3.64 -3.48 -8.89
CA ALA A 193 5.07 -3.20 -9.06
C ALA A 193 5.79 -4.39 -9.73
N SER A 194 7.08 -4.29 -10.07
CA SER A 194 7.90 -5.47 -10.35
C SER A 194 8.10 -6.29 -9.08
N ALA A 195 8.57 -5.66 -8.01
CA ALA A 195 8.59 -6.20 -6.66
C ALA A 195 7.95 -5.22 -5.67
N VAL A 196 7.31 -5.77 -4.62
CA VAL A 196 6.73 -4.98 -3.52
C VAL A 196 7.48 -5.30 -2.24
N ASP A 197 8.23 -4.32 -1.74
CA ASP A 197 8.99 -4.44 -0.50
C ASP A 197 8.36 -3.55 0.58
N PHE A 198 7.46 -4.12 1.38
CA PHE A 198 6.66 -3.39 2.35
C PHE A 198 7.27 -3.48 3.74
N GLY A 199 7.54 -2.33 4.36
CA GLY A 199 8.11 -2.18 5.69
C GLY A 199 7.50 -1.00 6.44
N SER A 200 6.18 -0.78 6.29
CA SER A 200 5.42 0.34 6.85
C SER A 200 4.15 -0.14 7.57
N SER A 201 3.23 0.76 7.91
CA SER A 201 1.93 0.43 8.49
C SER A 201 0.78 0.81 7.56
N ILE A 202 -0.22 -0.06 7.40
CA ILE A 202 -1.47 0.22 6.67
C ILE A 202 -2.64 0.05 7.64
N ASP A 203 -3.55 1.04 7.67
CA ASP A 203 -4.81 1.01 8.41
C ASP A 203 -5.98 1.16 7.43
N LEU A 204 -6.66 0.04 7.17
CA LEU A 204 -7.79 -0.07 6.26
C LEU A 204 -8.85 -1.01 6.88
N GLN A 205 -9.24 -0.76 8.14
CA GLN A 205 -10.25 -1.56 8.83
C GLN A 205 -11.49 -1.83 7.96
N SER A 206 -11.94 -3.09 7.92
CA SER A 206 -13.04 -3.57 7.04
C SER A 206 -12.84 -3.28 5.54
N GLY A 207 -11.60 -3.07 5.11
CA GLY A 207 -11.20 -2.65 3.77
C GLY A 207 -10.66 -3.77 2.89
N ARG A 208 -9.96 -3.39 1.81
CA ARG A 208 -9.27 -4.33 0.90
C ARG A 208 -7.86 -3.87 0.61
N LEU A 209 -6.92 -4.79 0.71
CA LEU A 209 -5.53 -4.56 0.35
C LEU A 209 -5.08 -5.61 -0.66
N GLU A 210 -4.35 -5.17 -1.68
CA GLU A 210 -3.81 -6.04 -2.71
C GLU A 210 -2.37 -5.62 -3.05
N PHE A 211 -1.42 -6.54 -2.90
CA PHE A 211 -0.05 -6.40 -3.37
C PHE A 211 0.19 -7.35 -4.54
N VAL A 212 0.65 -6.81 -5.67
CA VAL A 212 0.87 -7.57 -6.89
C VAL A 212 2.26 -7.26 -7.45
N ALA A 213 3.10 -8.29 -7.48
CA ALA A 213 4.43 -8.26 -8.05
C ALA A 213 4.42 -8.91 -9.45
N HIS A 214 4.74 -8.13 -10.47
CA HIS A 214 4.73 -8.51 -11.88
C HIS A 214 6.13 -8.75 -12.46
N GLY A 215 7.16 -8.69 -11.61
CA GLY A 215 8.53 -8.86 -12.05
C GLY A 215 8.81 -10.24 -12.62
N THR A 216 9.92 -10.32 -13.35
CA THR A 216 10.25 -11.49 -14.18
C THR A 216 11.31 -12.38 -13.53
N ALA A 217 12.06 -11.84 -12.56
CA ALA A 217 13.03 -12.60 -11.81
C ALA A 217 12.39 -13.30 -10.60
N ALA A 218 13.01 -14.39 -10.15
CA ALA A 218 12.57 -15.12 -8.95
C ALA A 218 12.71 -14.29 -7.65
N THR A 219 13.48 -13.19 -7.69
CA THR A 219 13.62 -12.22 -6.61
C THR A 219 12.48 -11.21 -6.56
N ASP A 220 11.67 -11.13 -7.63
CA ASP A 220 10.65 -10.08 -7.79
C ASP A 220 9.33 -10.51 -7.13
N GLY A 221 9.37 -10.50 -5.81
CA GLY A 221 8.30 -10.99 -4.95
C GLY A 221 7.51 -9.90 -4.24
N VAL A 222 6.64 -10.35 -3.33
CA VAL A 222 6.04 -9.51 -2.30
C VAL A 222 6.68 -9.86 -0.98
N THR A 223 7.31 -8.89 -0.32
CA THR A 223 7.95 -9.07 0.98
C THR A 223 7.33 -8.12 2.00
N LEU A 224 6.86 -8.65 3.13
CA LEU A 224 6.55 -7.88 4.33
C LEU A 224 7.73 -7.98 5.28
N LYS A 225 8.47 -6.87 5.44
CA LYS A 225 9.62 -6.81 6.34
C LYS A 225 9.21 -6.90 7.79
N THR A 226 10.19 -7.24 8.63
CA THR A 226 10.09 -7.02 10.07
C THR A 226 9.64 -5.59 10.40
N GLY A 227 8.67 -5.46 11.30
CA GLY A 227 8.06 -4.18 11.69
C GLY A 227 6.88 -3.73 10.81
N SER A 228 6.58 -4.45 9.72
CA SER A 228 5.38 -4.20 8.91
C SER A 228 4.12 -4.47 9.70
N SER A 229 3.13 -3.58 9.61
CA SER A 229 1.83 -3.77 10.26
C SER A 229 0.69 -3.51 9.29
N ILE A 230 -0.22 -4.45 9.14
CA ILE A 230 -1.41 -4.34 8.28
C ILE A 230 -2.63 -4.56 9.17
N ASP A 231 -3.43 -3.52 9.38
CA ASP A 231 -4.72 -3.58 10.04
C ASP A 231 -5.85 -3.57 9.01
N LEU A 232 -6.47 -4.73 8.85
CA LEU A 232 -7.70 -4.96 8.08
C LEU A 232 -8.78 -5.54 8.99
N SER A 233 -8.68 -5.37 10.30
CA SER A 233 -9.64 -5.89 11.28
C SER A 233 -11.03 -5.27 11.11
N SER A 234 -12.00 -5.83 11.82
CA SER A 234 -13.35 -5.29 11.90
C SER A 234 -13.35 -3.84 12.38
N TYR A 235 -14.19 -3.02 11.73
CA TYR A 235 -14.52 -1.69 12.22
C TYR A 235 -15.72 -1.78 13.17
N GLU A 236 -15.58 -1.23 14.37
CA GLU A 236 -16.65 -1.19 15.36
C GLU A 236 -17.19 0.24 15.53
N LYS A 237 -18.52 0.35 15.61
CA LYS A 237 -19.20 1.62 15.85
C LYS A 237 -20.21 1.50 16.98
N THR A 238 -20.09 2.37 17.96
CA THR A 238 -21.05 2.49 19.05
C THR A 238 -22.10 3.54 18.71
N PHE A 239 -23.36 3.12 18.75
CA PHE A 239 -24.54 3.96 18.60
C PHE A 239 -25.16 4.23 19.98
N ALA A 240 -25.38 5.51 20.30
CA ALA A 240 -26.10 5.88 21.50
C ALA A 240 -27.60 5.53 21.32
N GLN A 241 -28.14 4.68 22.19
CA GLN A 241 -29.54 4.24 22.15
C GLN A 241 -30.21 4.48 23.51
N GLY A 242 -30.58 5.73 23.79
CA GLY A 242 -31.25 6.10 25.04
C GLY A 242 -30.33 5.88 26.24
N SER A 243 -30.69 4.95 27.14
CA SER A 243 -29.91 4.63 28.35
C SER A 243 -28.84 3.55 28.14
N ALA A 244 -28.74 2.96 26.95
CA ALA A 244 -27.72 1.95 26.64
C ALA A 244 -27.01 2.28 25.31
N ASN A 245 -25.73 1.90 25.23
CA ASN A 245 -24.96 1.98 24.00
C ASN A 245 -25.01 0.63 23.29
N LEU A 246 -25.25 0.65 21.98
CA LEU A 246 -25.20 -0.53 21.12
C LEU A 246 -23.94 -0.44 20.24
N THR A 247 -23.01 -1.37 20.41
CA THR A 247 -21.83 -1.49 19.53
C THR A 247 -22.14 -2.52 18.45
N GLU A 248 -21.95 -2.12 17.19
CA GLU A 248 -22.07 -3.00 16.03
C GLU A 248 -20.71 -3.07 15.32
N SER A 249 -20.43 -4.23 14.74
CA SER A 249 -19.15 -4.53 14.10
C SER A 249 -19.37 -4.87 12.63
N ALA A 250 -18.59 -4.25 11.75
CA ALA A 250 -18.48 -4.69 10.37
C ALA A 250 -17.64 -5.98 10.29
N SER A 251 -17.70 -6.70 9.17
CA SER A 251 -16.75 -7.80 8.95
C SER A 251 -15.36 -7.23 8.64
N ALA A 252 -14.33 -7.98 9.01
CA ALA A 252 -12.96 -7.66 8.66
C ALA A 252 -12.74 -7.68 7.14
N GLY A 253 -11.61 -7.09 6.74
CA GLY A 253 -11.22 -6.88 5.37
C GLY A 253 -10.63 -8.11 4.68
N ARG A 254 -10.03 -7.86 3.52
CA ARG A 254 -9.36 -8.88 2.71
C ARG A 254 -7.97 -8.41 2.34
N PHE A 255 -7.00 -9.33 2.42
CA PHE A 255 -5.65 -9.11 1.95
C PHE A 255 -5.29 -10.12 0.86
N THR A 256 -4.82 -9.62 -0.29
CA THR A 256 -4.24 -10.44 -1.34
C THR A 256 -2.78 -10.08 -1.53
N MET A 257 -1.90 -11.07 -1.51
CA MET A 257 -0.52 -10.96 -1.95
C MET A 257 -0.31 -11.89 -3.13
N SER A 258 0.23 -11.38 -4.22
CA SER A 258 0.50 -12.19 -5.41
C SER A 258 1.82 -11.81 -6.06
N SER A 259 2.53 -12.81 -6.55
CA SER A 259 3.70 -12.63 -7.40
C SER A 259 3.60 -13.56 -8.61
N ASP A 260 3.91 -13.02 -9.79
CA ASP A 260 3.88 -13.78 -11.04
C ASP A 260 5.04 -14.77 -11.12
N ASN A 261 6.25 -14.40 -10.66
CA ASN A 261 7.47 -15.21 -10.77
C ASN A 261 8.29 -15.35 -9.48
N GLY A 262 8.12 -14.43 -8.53
CA GLY A 262 8.80 -14.42 -7.25
C GLY A 262 8.01 -15.08 -6.12
N SER A 263 8.58 -15.00 -4.92
CA SER A 263 7.96 -15.52 -3.70
C SER A 263 7.06 -14.49 -3.02
N VAL A 264 6.19 -14.97 -2.13
CA VAL A 264 5.53 -14.13 -1.12
C VAL A 264 6.12 -14.47 0.25
N ASP A 265 6.73 -13.48 0.89
CA ASP A 265 7.42 -13.64 2.18
C ASP A 265 6.90 -12.62 3.21
N ALA A 266 6.18 -13.08 4.21
CA ALA A 266 5.85 -12.28 5.39
C ALA A 266 6.82 -12.63 6.53
N GLN A 267 7.83 -11.78 6.72
CA GLN A 267 8.94 -12.06 7.63
C GLN A 267 8.51 -12.04 9.10
N SER A 268 9.29 -12.72 9.94
CA SER A 268 9.13 -12.63 11.39
C SER A 268 9.16 -11.16 11.86
N GLY A 269 8.24 -10.82 12.78
CA GLY A 269 8.03 -9.47 13.27
C GLY A 269 7.17 -8.57 12.37
N SER A 270 6.64 -9.07 11.24
CA SER A 270 5.50 -8.46 10.55
C SER A 270 4.17 -8.89 11.20
N SER A 271 3.09 -8.12 11.03
CA SER A 271 1.76 -8.47 11.50
C SER A 271 0.67 -8.18 10.48
N ILE A 272 -0.27 -9.12 10.34
CA ILE A 272 -1.49 -8.99 9.54
C ILE A 272 -2.68 -9.25 10.46
N ASP A 273 -3.50 -8.23 10.70
CA ASP A 273 -4.74 -8.33 11.46
C ASP A 273 -5.97 -8.38 10.54
N LEU A 274 -6.70 -9.48 10.63
CA LEU A 274 -7.94 -9.81 9.92
C LEU A 274 -9.01 -10.26 10.93
N GLN A 275 -8.94 -9.83 12.19
CA GLN A 275 -9.88 -10.27 13.22
C GLN A 275 -11.27 -9.67 13.03
N GLY A 276 -12.29 -10.50 13.27
CA GLY A 276 -13.67 -10.05 13.42
C GLY A 276 -13.85 -9.23 14.70
N GLY A 277 -14.95 -8.48 14.78
CA GLY A 277 -15.23 -7.61 15.91
C GLY A 277 -15.63 -8.37 17.17
N ALA A 278 -15.53 -7.70 18.31
CA ALA A 278 -15.97 -8.27 19.59
C ALA A 278 -17.50 -8.32 19.67
N ALA A 279 -18.19 -7.36 19.06
CA ALA A 279 -19.66 -7.30 19.05
C ALA A 279 -20.30 -8.02 17.84
N GLY A 280 -19.51 -8.57 16.92
CA GLY A 280 -19.98 -9.26 15.71
C GLY A 280 -18.98 -9.19 14.57
N GLY A 281 -19.44 -9.58 13.37
CA GLY A 281 -18.65 -9.47 12.14
C GLY A 281 -17.70 -10.65 11.92
N ASP A 282 -17.66 -11.13 10.69
CA ASP A 282 -16.76 -12.22 10.33
C ASP A 282 -15.29 -11.75 10.30
N ALA A 283 -14.38 -12.65 10.61
CA ALA A 283 -12.96 -12.46 10.36
C ALA A 283 -12.65 -12.50 8.85
N GLY A 284 -11.49 -11.95 8.50
CA GLY A 284 -11.14 -11.60 7.14
C GLY A 284 -10.62 -12.76 6.31
N VAL A 285 -10.22 -12.42 5.08
CA VAL A 285 -9.69 -13.39 4.11
C VAL A 285 -8.26 -13.03 3.74
N LEU A 286 -7.36 -14.01 3.85
CA LEU A 286 -6.01 -13.94 3.32
C LEU A 286 -5.92 -14.76 2.03
N THR A 287 -5.49 -14.14 0.94
CA THR A 287 -5.19 -14.81 -0.33
C THR A 287 -3.72 -14.62 -0.67
N VAL A 288 -3.02 -15.72 -0.94
CA VAL A 288 -1.61 -15.71 -1.34
C VAL A 288 -1.45 -16.53 -2.62
N ALA A 289 -0.88 -15.92 -3.66
CA ALA A 289 -0.62 -16.57 -4.94
C ALA A 289 0.84 -16.35 -5.39
N ALA A 290 1.65 -17.39 -5.31
CA ALA A 290 3.03 -17.43 -5.78
C ALA A 290 3.24 -18.70 -6.62
N ALA A 291 2.51 -18.81 -7.73
CA ALA A 291 2.45 -20.04 -8.52
C ALA A 291 3.83 -20.56 -8.98
N ASN A 292 4.78 -19.65 -9.18
CA ASN A 292 6.15 -19.94 -9.62
C ASN A 292 7.20 -19.70 -8.51
N GLY A 293 6.77 -19.30 -7.31
CA GLY A 293 7.62 -19.02 -6.16
C GLY A 293 7.18 -19.76 -4.91
N THR A 294 7.81 -19.44 -3.78
CA THR A 294 7.46 -20.01 -2.48
C THR A 294 6.56 -19.07 -1.69
N VAL A 295 5.88 -19.61 -0.68
CA VAL A 295 5.11 -18.84 0.29
C VAL A 295 5.68 -19.07 1.69
N SER A 296 6.17 -18.00 2.33
CA SER A 296 6.53 -18.00 3.75
C SER A 296 5.67 -17.00 4.52
N LEU A 297 5.07 -17.43 5.62
CA LEU A 297 4.23 -16.60 6.49
C LEU A 297 4.71 -16.68 7.94
N ASP A 298 5.92 -16.17 8.17
CA ASP A 298 6.61 -16.21 9.46
C ASP A 298 6.15 -15.12 10.44
N GLY A 299 5.49 -14.08 9.93
CA GLY A 299 4.86 -13.02 10.72
C GLY A 299 3.73 -13.48 11.65
N THR A 300 3.17 -12.53 12.38
CA THR A 300 1.96 -12.70 13.19
C THR A 300 0.73 -12.57 12.31
N LEU A 301 -0.13 -13.58 12.32
CA LEU A 301 -1.42 -13.55 11.63
C LEU A 301 -2.54 -13.62 12.68
N LEU A 302 -3.54 -12.77 12.55
CA LEU A 302 -4.70 -12.75 13.44
C LEU A 302 -5.97 -12.82 12.59
N ALA A 303 -6.76 -13.87 12.72
CA ALA A 303 -7.95 -14.08 11.89
C ALA A 303 -9.10 -14.73 12.70
N SER A 304 -9.15 -14.43 14.00
CA SER A 304 -10.20 -14.91 14.90
C SER A 304 -11.43 -14.01 14.86
N ALA A 305 -12.61 -14.56 15.13
CA ALA A 305 -13.82 -13.79 15.39
C ALA A 305 -14.44 -14.29 16.70
N ALA A 306 -14.81 -13.37 17.60
CA ALA A 306 -15.48 -13.72 18.85
C ALA A 306 -16.94 -14.12 18.58
N VAL A 307 -17.59 -13.37 17.68
CA VAL A 307 -18.96 -13.59 17.21
C VAL A 307 -18.94 -13.47 15.69
N GLY A 308 -19.36 -14.53 14.98
CA GLY A 308 -19.27 -14.60 13.52
C GLY A 308 -18.40 -15.78 13.06
N LYS A 309 -18.03 -15.77 11.79
CA LYS A 309 -17.15 -16.79 11.19
C LYS A 309 -15.69 -16.43 11.41
N SER A 310 -14.88 -17.44 11.70
CA SER A 310 -13.43 -17.33 11.72
C SER A 310 -12.86 -17.03 10.32
N GLY A 311 -11.57 -16.70 10.23
CA GLY A 311 -10.98 -16.28 8.96
C GLY A 311 -10.84 -17.40 7.94
N SER A 312 -10.65 -17.00 6.68
CA SER A 312 -10.34 -17.91 5.56
C SER A 312 -8.95 -17.66 4.97
N ALA A 313 -8.24 -18.72 4.62
CA ALA A 313 -6.95 -18.65 3.92
C ALA A 313 -7.01 -19.40 2.57
N ASN A 314 -6.51 -18.77 1.51
CA ASN A 314 -6.37 -19.35 0.18
C ASN A 314 -4.93 -19.19 -0.30
N ILE A 315 -4.18 -20.29 -0.40
CA ILE A 315 -2.75 -20.28 -0.70
C ILE A 315 -2.48 -21.15 -1.92
N ASP A 316 -1.87 -20.56 -2.94
CA ASP A 316 -1.40 -21.23 -4.16
C ASP A 316 0.10 -20.94 -4.32
N ALA A 317 0.94 -21.97 -4.23
CA ALA A 317 2.39 -21.86 -4.25
C ALA A 317 3.00 -22.87 -5.24
N LYS A 318 4.23 -22.62 -5.70
CA LYS A 318 4.98 -23.58 -6.52
C LYS A 318 5.13 -24.93 -5.82
N ASP A 319 5.53 -24.89 -4.56
CA ASP A 319 5.61 -26.05 -3.66
C ASP A 319 5.20 -25.64 -2.24
N LEU A 320 4.85 -26.63 -1.41
CA LEU A 320 4.52 -26.44 0.00
C LEU A 320 5.47 -27.28 0.87
N ALA A 321 6.79 -27.14 0.65
CA ALA A 321 7.79 -27.95 1.36
C ALA A 321 7.68 -27.88 2.89
N ASN A 322 7.23 -26.76 3.45
CA ASN A 322 7.05 -26.54 4.90
C ASN A 322 5.56 -26.54 5.31
N PHE A 323 4.75 -27.44 4.76
CA PHE A 323 3.31 -27.52 5.03
C PHE A 323 2.96 -27.50 6.53
N SER A 324 3.58 -28.35 7.36
CA SER A 324 3.25 -28.43 8.79
C SER A 324 3.49 -27.11 9.54
N ALA A 325 4.53 -26.37 9.17
CA ALA A 325 4.82 -25.05 9.76
C ALA A 325 3.76 -24.02 9.33
N LEU A 326 3.42 -23.99 8.04
CA LEU A 326 2.35 -23.14 7.51
C LEU A 326 1.00 -23.47 8.15
N ASN A 327 0.64 -24.75 8.25
CA ASN A 327 -0.60 -25.19 8.88
C ASN A 327 -0.66 -24.78 10.36
N SER A 328 0.43 -24.95 11.10
CA SER A 328 0.52 -24.51 12.50
C SER A 328 0.35 -22.99 12.66
N LYS A 329 0.86 -22.20 11.71
CA LYS A 329 0.64 -20.75 11.67
C LYS A 329 -0.83 -20.43 11.44
N LEU A 330 -1.49 -21.10 10.49
CA LEU A 330 -2.92 -20.90 10.22
C LEU A 330 -3.82 -21.32 11.39
N GLU A 331 -3.48 -22.40 12.11
CA GLU A 331 -4.12 -22.82 13.36
C GLU A 331 -4.02 -21.74 14.44
N THR A 332 -2.79 -21.29 14.72
CA THR A 332 -2.52 -20.29 15.75
C THR A 332 -3.25 -18.98 15.46
N ALA A 333 -3.28 -18.58 14.18
CA ALA A 333 -3.97 -17.40 13.69
C ALA A 333 -5.50 -17.52 13.69
N ARG A 334 -6.06 -18.71 13.95
CA ARG A 334 -7.51 -18.99 13.96
C ARG A 334 -8.19 -18.85 12.59
N PHE A 335 -7.52 -19.24 11.49
CA PHE A 335 -8.20 -19.42 10.20
C PHE A 335 -9.13 -20.66 10.24
N GLY A 336 -10.28 -20.50 10.89
CA GLY A 336 -11.19 -21.60 11.23
C GLY A 336 -12.40 -21.77 10.30
N GLU A 337 -12.60 -20.88 9.32
CA GLU A 337 -13.72 -21.07 8.36
C GLU A 337 -13.27 -21.96 7.21
N ARG A 338 -12.28 -21.52 6.43
CA ARG A 338 -11.79 -22.26 5.27
C ARG A 338 -10.27 -22.18 5.14
N ARG A 339 -9.65 -23.31 4.80
CA ARG A 339 -8.26 -23.37 4.36
C ARG A 339 -8.17 -24.09 3.03
N TYR A 340 -7.75 -23.36 2.01
CA TYR A 340 -7.38 -23.92 0.73
C TYR A 340 -5.88 -23.74 0.53
N MET A 341 -5.18 -24.83 0.28
CA MET A 341 -3.74 -24.85 0.03
C MET A 341 -3.46 -25.71 -1.20
N ARG A 342 -2.73 -25.16 -2.16
CA ARG A 342 -2.32 -25.86 -3.38
C ARG A 342 -0.80 -25.74 -3.54
N ALA A 343 -0.15 -26.89 -3.71
CA ALA A 343 1.19 -27.00 -4.25
C ALA A 343 1.08 -27.36 -5.73
N ARG A 344 1.70 -26.57 -6.62
CA ARG A 344 1.70 -26.83 -8.06
C ARG A 344 2.70 -27.89 -8.50
N THR A 345 3.69 -28.17 -7.66
CA THR A 345 4.73 -29.15 -7.88
C THR A 345 5.16 -29.75 -6.54
N GLY A 346 5.70 -30.97 -6.60
CA GLY A 346 6.23 -31.66 -5.43
C GLY A 346 5.14 -32.27 -4.55
N ASN A 347 5.59 -32.98 -3.52
CA ASN A 347 4.69 -33.64 -2.57
C ASN A 347 4.32 -32.68 -1.43
N VAL A 348 3.10 -32.82 -0.91
CA VAL A 348 2.71 -32.19 0.36
C VAL A 348 2.78 -33.26 1.46
N GLU A 349 3.74 -33.10 2.36
CA GLU A 349 3.86 -33.97 3.54
C GLU A 349 2.91 -33.47 4.64
N VAL A 350 2.01 -34.35 5.10
CA VAL A 350 1.12 -34.09 6.23
C VAL A 350 1.58 -34.97 7.38
N ALA A 351 2.11 -34.35 8.43
CA ALA A 351 2.68 -35.05 9.57
C ALA A 351 1.58 -35.54 10.51
N ALA A 352 1.86 -36.60 11.28
CA ALA A 352 0.93 -37.11 12.30
C ALA A 352 0.63 -36.09 13.42
N THR A 353 1.47 -35.06 13.57
CA THR A 353 1.30 -33.98 14.54
C THR A 353 0.52 -32.79 14.00
N ASP A 354 0.16 -32.77 12.71
CA ASP A 354 -0.61 -31.68 12.13
C ASP A 354 -2.05 -31.71 12.65
N THR A 355 -2.49 -30.61 13.27
CA THR A 355 -3.87 -30.42 13.71
C THR A 355 -4.57 -29.41 12.82
N VAL A 356 -5.86 -29.63 12.55
CA VAL A 356 -6.68 -28.68 11.80
C VAL A 356 -8.03 -28.44 12.48
N THR A 357 -8.30 -27.19 12.82
CA THR A 357 -9.54 -26.69 13.42
C THR A 357 -10.20 -25.70 12.46
N ALA A 358 -10.69 -26.20 11.33
CA ALA A 358 -11.42 -25.39 10.34
C ALA A 358 -12.65 -26.11 9.81
N GLN A 359 -13.70 -25.35 9.44
CA GLN A 359 -14.94 -25.94 8.90
C GLN A 359 -14.73 -26.62 7.54
N ALA A 360 -13.87 -26.04 6.70
CA ALA A 360 -13.51 -26.60 5.40
C ALA A 360 -12.00 -26.57 5.18
N VAL A 361 -11.44 -27.71 4.80
CA VAL A 361 -10.00 -27.87 4.52
C VAL A 361 -9.85 -28.58 3.19
N GLN A 362 -9.04 -27.99 2.31
CA GLN A 362 -8.66 -28.59 1.04
C GLN A 362 -7.16 -28.40 0.83
N VAL A 363 -6.47 -29.51 0.59
CA VAL A 363 -5.06 -29.55 0.23
C VAL A 363 -4.95 -30.23 -1.12
N VAL A 364 -4.26 -29.59 -2.06
CA VAL A 364 -4.07 -30.08 -3.43
C VAL A 364 -2.57 -30.14 -3.72
N ALA A 365 -2.11 -31.26 -4.26
CA ALA A 365 -0.80 -31.41 -4.87
C ALA A 365 -1.02 -31.86 -6.31
N ASP A 366 -0.50 -31.09 -7.27
CA ASP A 366 -0.64 -31.37 -8.71
C ASP A 366 0.45 -32.33 -9.23
#